data_AF-A0A976HE38-F1
#
_entry.id   AF-A0A976HE38-F1
#
_cell.length_a   1.000
_cell.length_b   1.000
_cell.length_c   1.000
_cell.angle_alpha   90.00
_cell.angle_beta   90.00
_cell.angle_gamma   90.00
#
_symmetry.space_group_name_H-M   'P 1'
#
loop_
_entity.id
_entity.type
_entity.pdbx_description
1 polymer ?
#
loop_
_entity_poly.entity_id
_entity_poly.type
_entity_poly.pdbx_seq_one_letter_code
_entity_poly.pdbx_strand_id
1 'polypeptide(L)'
;MKALRLGLVLALLPFAAVAQDRTQTLADIRAELAGLAAEFNALKAELVSSGAAATGAAGGDALQRMDTIEAELSRLTARTEEVELKLNRVVADGTNRIGDIEYRLC
;
A
#
# COMPACT_ATOMS: atom_id res chain seq x y z
N MET A 1 -24.44 36.58 5.87
CA MET A 1 -24.73 35.13 5.75
C MET A 1 -24.29 34.50 4.41
N LYS A 2 -24.20 35.22 3.28
CA LYS A 2 -23.70 34.67 2.00
C LYS A 2 -22.19 34.42 1.97
N ALA A 3 -21.37 35.29 2.57
CA ALA A 3 -19.91 35.15 2.61
C ALA A 3 -19.43 33.92 3.41
N LEU A 4 -20.16 33.55 4.48
CA LEU A 4 -19.85 32.36 5.30
C LEU A 4 -20.10 31.05 4.54
N ARG A 5 -21.08 31.04 3.61
CA ARG A 5 -21.36 29.89 2.76
C ARG A 5 -20.32 29.70 1.65
N LEU A 6 -19.69 30.79 1.18
CA LEU A 6 -18.63 30.74 0.18
C LEU A 6 -17.31 30.20 0.75
N GLY A 7 -16.98 30.55 2.00
CA GLY A 7 -15.77 30.07 2.68
C GLY A 7 -15.79 28.57 3.00
N LEU A 8 -16.97 28.01 3.32
CA LEU A 8 -17.12 26.59 3.60
C LEU A 8 -16.94 25.71 2.35
N VAL A 9 -17.32 26.22 1.17
CA VAL A 9 -17.13 25.51 -0.11
C VAL A 9 -15.67 25.54 -0.55
N LEU A 10 -14.96 26.65 -0.30
CA LEU A 10 -13.54 26.78 -0.67
C LEU A 10 -12.62 25.89 0.20
N ALA A 11 -12.98 25.65 1.46
CA ALA A 11 -12.25 24.78 2.38
C ALA A 11 -12.39 23.27 2.07
N LEU A 12 -13.39 22.89 1.26
CA LEU A 12 -13.63 21.50 0.85
C LEU A 12 -12.92 21.13 -0.47
N LEU A 13 -12.41 22.11 -1.23
CA LEU A 13 -11.65 21.90 -2.46
C LEU A 13 -10.39 21.02 -2.30
N PRO A 14 -9.55 21.15 -1.25
CA PRO A 14 -8.37 20.29 -1.12
C PRO A 14 -8.73 18.82 -0.84
N PHE A 15 -9.94 18.55 -0.33
CA PHE A 15 -10.41 17.19 -0.07
C PHE A 15 -10.91 16.48 -1.35
N ALA A 16 -11.30 17.23 -2.37
CA ALA A 16 -11.64 16.68 -3.68
C ALA A 16 -10.38 16.32 -4.49
N ALA A 17 -9.24 16.97 -4.23
CA ALA A 17 -7.98 16.73 -4.95
C ALA A 17 -7.32 15.38 -4.58
N VAL A 18 -7.48 14.90 -3.34
CA VAL A 18 -6.94 13.60 -2.89
C VAL A 18 -7.72 12.38 -3.43
N ALA A 19 -8.81 12.61 -4.17
CA ALA A 19 -9.60 11.53 -4.78
C ALA A 19 -9.18 11.16 -6.21
N GLN A 20 -8.41 12.03 -6.88
CA GLN A 20 -8.01 11.82 -8.28
C GLN A 20 -6.70 11.02 -8.46
N ASP A 21 -5.96 10.77 -7.38
CA ASP A 21 -4.62 10.15 -7.41
C ASP A 21 -4.64 8.62 -7.23
N ARG A 22 -5.72 7.95 -7.66
CA ARG A 22 -5.93 6.51 -7.41
C ARG A 22 -5.54 5.59 -8.57
N THR A 23 -4.68 6.05 -9.47
CA THR A 23 -4.13 5.18 -10.52
C THR A 23 -2.73 4.70 -10.13
N GLN A 24 -2.59 4.18 -8.90
CA GLN A 24 -1.36 3.49 -8.49
C GLN A 24 -1.25 2.14 -9.20
N THR A 25 -0.10 1.85 -9.77
CA THR A 25 0.18 0.53 -10.34
C THR A 25 0.62 -0.45 -9.24
N LEU A 26 0.56 -1.76 -9.53
CA LEU A 26 1.09 -2.79 -8.61
C LEU A 26 2.59 -2.60 -8.33
N ALA A 27 3.34 -2.11 -9.31
CA ALA A 27 4.77 -1.82 -9.15
C ALA A 27 5.00 -0.68 -8.16
N ASP A 28 4.17 0.37 -8.22
CA ASP A 28 4.24 1.50 -7.29
C ASP A 28 3.92 1.04 -5.85
N ILE A 29 2.86 0.24 -5.68
CA ILE A 29 2.47 -0.30 -4.38
C ILE A 29 3.59 -1.19 -3.80
N ARG A 30 4.25 -2.02 -4.63
CA ARG A 30 5.38 -2.83 -4.16
C ARG A 30 6.57 -1.99 -3.73
N ALA A 31 6.88 -0.93 -4.47
CA ALA A 31 7.95 0.01 -4.11
C ALA A 31 7.64 0.72 -2.78
N GLU A 32 6.38 1.15 -2.60
CA GLU A 32 5.90 1.78 -1.37
C GLU A 32 5.94 0.82 -0.17
N LEU A 33 5.52 -0.44 -0.34
CA LEU A 33 5.61 -1.49 0.70
C LEU A 33 7.07 -1.77 1.09
N ALA A 34 7.99 -1.78 0.12
CA ALA A 34 9.41 -1.96 0.39
C ALA A 34 10.00 -0.78 1.19
N GLY A 35 9.60 0.45 0.85
CA GLY A 35 9.96 1.65 1.62
C GLY A 35 9.44 1.59 3.05
N LEU A 36 8.15 1.25 3.23
CA LEU A 36 7.52 1.14 4.54
C LEU A 36 8.15 0.04 5.40
N ALA A 37 8.55 -1.09 4.80
CA ALA A 37 9.29 -2.14 5.50
C ALA A 37 10.67 -1.67 5.98
N ALA A 38 11.37 -0.86 5.19
CA ALA A 38 12.66 -0.28 5.58
C ALA A 38 12.52 0.71 6.74
N GLU A 39 11.53 1.60 6.68
CA GLU A 39 11.21 2.55 7.76
C GLU A 39 10.81 1.83 9.05
N PHE A 40 9.97 0.80 8.94
CA PHE A 40 9.55 -0.02 10.08
C PHE A 40 10.75 -0.71 10.75
N ASN A 41 11.66 -1.28 9.96
CA ASN A 41 12.87 -1.91 10.49
C ASN A 41 13.81 -0.91 11.18
N ALA A 42 13.93 0.31 10.64
CA ALA A 42 14.67 1.39 11.28
C ALA A 42 14.06 1.76 12.64
N LEU A 43 12.74 1.90 12.71
CA LEU A 43 12.03 2.19 13.96
C LEU A 43 12.16 1.05 14.98
N LYS A 44 12.12 -0.21 14.53
CA LYS A 44 12.34 -1.39 15.39
C LYS A 44 13.74 -1.36 15.98
N ALA A 45 14.75 -1.06 15.17
CA ALA A 45 16.13 -0.93 15.61
C ALA A 45 16.31 0.22 16.62
N GLU A 46 15.66 1.36 16.39
CA GLU A 46 15.67 2.50 17.33
C GLU A 46 15.01 2.13 18.68
N LEU A 47 13.89 1.41 18.66
CA LEU A 47 13.18 1.00 19.88
C LEU A 47 13.98 -0.04 20.70
N VAL A 48 14.70 -0.94 20.02
CA VAL A 48 15.63 -1.89 20.66
C VAL A 48 16.86 -1.16 21.21
N SER A 49 17.45 -0.25 20.42
CA SER A 49 18.64 0.55 20.76
C SER A 49 18.41 1.51 21.93
N SER A 50 17.26 2.17 21.97
CA SER A 50 16.87 3.10 23.04
C SER A 50 16.60 2.41 24.39
N GLY A 51 16.63 1.07 24.43
CA GLY A 51 16.37 0.31 25.64
C GLY A 51 14.92 0.43 26.13
N ALA A 52 14.01 0.98 25.33
CA ALA A 52 12.58 1.02 25.66
C ALA A 52 12.02 -0.41 25.82
N ALA A 53 12.55 -1.39 25.09
CA ALA A 53 12.29 -2.81 25.30
C ALA A 53 12.81 -3.34 26.67
N ALA A 54 13.82 -2.69 27.26
CA ALA A 54 14.43 -3.07 28.54
C ALA A 54 13.78 -2.42 29.78
N THR A 55 12.94 -1.38 29.61
CA THR A 55 12.35 -0.63 30.75
C THR A 55 11.02 -1.20 31.30
N GLY A 56 10.57 -2.38 30.85
CA GLY A 56 9.46 -3.14 31.46
C GLY A 56 8.36 -3.57 30.49
N ALA A 57 7.21 -3.98 31.03
CA ALA A 57 6.09 -4.59 30.29
C ALA A 57 5.55 -3.77 29.10
N ALA A 58 5.65 -2.43 29.15
CA ALA A 58 5.21 -1.55 28.07
C ALA A 58 6.13 -1.61 26.82
N GLY A 59 7.43 -1.85 27.00
CA GLY A 59 8.38 -2.03 25.90
C GLY A 59 8.20 -3.36 25.17
N GLY A 60 7.89 -4.42 25.92
CA GLY A 60 7.54 -5.73 25.37
C GLY A 60 6.23 -5.71 24.58
N ASP A 61 5.20 -5.01 25.06
CA ASP A 61 3.93 -4.84 24.33
C ASP A 61 4.11 -4.04 23.02
N ALA A 62 4.92 -2.97 23.05
CA ALA A 62 5.26 -2.22 21.85
C ALA A 62 6.01 -3.08 20.82
N LEU A 63 7.01 -3.86 21.25
CA LEU A 63 7.76 -4.75 20.36
C LEU A 63 6.88 -5.83 19.74
N GLN A 64 5.95 -6.41 20.51
CA GLN A 64 5.02 -7.42 20.01
C GLN A 64 3.99 -6.85 19.03
N ARG A 65 3.54 -5.60 19.25
CA ARG A 65 2.72 -4.87 18.28
C ARG A 65 3.48 -4.62 16.98
N MET A 66 4.77 -4.27 17.08
CA MET A 66 5.63 -4.12 15.92
C MET A 66 5.76 -5.45 15.15
N ASP A 67 6.08 -6.55 15.82
CA ASP A 67 6.17 -7.87 15.17
C ASP A 67 4.85 -8.26 14.45
N THR A 68 3.70 -7.88 15.02
CA THR A 68 2.40 -8.08 14.39
C THR A 68 2.26 -7.26 13.10
N ILE A 69 2.72 -6.01 13.10
CA ILE A 69 2.71 -5.14 11.92
C ILE A 69 3.66 -5.68 10.83
N GLU A 70 4.84 -6.18 11.22
CA GLU A 70 5.79 -6.83 10.31
C GLU A 70 5.15 -8.03 9.60
N ALA A 71 4.41 -8.85 10.35
CA ALA A 71 3.69 -10.00 9.80
C ALA A 71 2.61 -9.57 8.80
N GLU A 72 1.83 -8.52 9.08
CA GLU A 72 0.82 -8.01 8.14
C GLU A 72 1.45 -7.33 6.91
N LEU A 73 2.59 -6.63 7.06
CA LEU A 73 3.34 -6.09 5.92
C LEU A 73 3.87 -7.19 5.00
N SER A 74 4.41 -8.27 5.58
CA SER A 74 4.84 -9.46 4.83
C SER A 74 3.66 -10.09 4.09
N ARG A 75 2.51 -10.23 4.76
CA ARG A 75 1.28 -10.77 4.17
C ARG A 75 0.75 -9.89 3.04
N LEU A 76 0.78 -8.58 3.18
CA LEU A 76 0.36 -7.64 2.14
C LEU A 76 1.29 -7.70 0.93
N THR A 77 2.61 -7.80 1.16
CA THR A 77 3.59 -8.02 0.09
C THR A 77 3.29 -9.31 -0.69
N ALA A 78 3.03 -10.42 0.00
CA ALA A 78 2.67 -11.69 -0.65
C ALA A 78 1.36 -11.60 -1.45
N ARG A 79 0.37 -10.85 -0.96
CA ARG A 79 -0.89 -10.59 -1.70
C ARG A 79 -0.64 -9.78 -2.97
N THR A 80 0.22 -8.77 -2.90
CA THR A 80 0.59 -7.94 -4.07
C THR A 80 1.26 -8.80 -5.15
N GLU A 81 2.18 -9.69 -4.77
CA GLU A 81 2.82 -10.63 -5.71
C GLU A 81 1.81 -11.62 -6.30
N GLU A 82 0.87 -12.14 -5.50
CA GLU A 82 -0.20 -13.03 -5.99
C GLU A 82 -1.06 -12.32 -7.05
N VAL A 83 -1.41 -11.06 -6.82
CA VAL A 83 -2.20 -10.26 -7.76
C VAL A 83 -1.43 -10.00 -9.05
N GLU A 84 -0.14 -9.66 -8.98
CA GLU A 84 0.73 -9.48 -10.14
C GLU A 84 0.77 -10.75 -11.01
N LEU A 85 0.96 -11.92 -10.38
CA LEU A 85 0.98 -13.21 -11.08
C LEU A 85 -0.36 -13.54 -11.75
N LYS A 86 -1.49 -13.22 -11.08
CA LYS A 86 -2.83 -13.40 -11.67
C LYS A 86 -3.06 -12.47 -12.85
N LEU A 87 -2.67 -11.20 -12.71
CA LEU A 87 -2.81 -10.21 -13.77
C LEU A 87 -2.03 -10.64 -15.01
N ASN A 88 -0.77 -11.06 -14.85
CA ASN A 88 0.06 -11.54 -15.96
C ASN A 88 -0.57 -12.73 -16.69
N ARG A 89 -1.20 -13.67 -15.96
CA ARG A 89 -1.94 -14.78 -16.58
C ARG A 89 -3.16 -14.32 -17.37
N VAL A 90 -3.95 -13.39 -16.82
CA VAL A 90 -5.14 -12.86 -17.50
C VAL A 90 -4.74 -12.09 -18.77
N VAL A 91 -3.67 -11.29 -18.72
CA VAL A 91 -3.16 -10.57 -19.89
C VAL A 91 -2.71 -11.56 -20.96
N ALA A 92 -1.91 -12.57 -20.59
CA ALA A 92 -1.43 -13.58 -21.55
C ALA A 92 -2.60 -14.37 -22.19
N ASP A 93 -3.57 -14.83 -21.39
CA ASP A 93 -4.76 -15.52 -21.92
C ASP A 93 -5.59 -14.61 -22.82
N GLY A 94 -5.83 -13.36 -22.39
CA GLY A 94 -6.54 -12.35 -23.17
C GLY A 94 -5.88 -12.10 -24.53
N THR A 95 -4.57 -11.89 -24.54
CA THR A 95 -3.80 -11.70 -25.78
C THR A 95 -3.89 -12.90 -26.71
N ASN A 96 -3.77 -14.13 -26.18
CA ASN A 96 -3.88 -15.34 -26.98
C ASN A 96 -5.29 -15.50 -27.59
N ARG A 97 -6.34 -15.24 -26.80
CA ARG A 97 -7.73 -15.35 -27.26
C ARG A 97 -8.09 -14.28 -28.28
N ILE A 98 -7.60 -13.05 -28.11
CA ILE A 98 -7.77 -11.99 -29.09
C ILE A 98 -7.08 -12.39 -30.40
N GLY A 99 -5.85 -12.90 -30.34
CA GLY A 99 -5.14 -13.38 -31.52
C GLY A 99 -5.86 -14.51 -32.26
N ASP A 100 -6.48 -15.46 -31.53
CA ASP A 100 -7.31 -16.51 -32.15
C ASP A 100 -8.52 -15.92 -32.88
N ILE A 101 -9.22 -14.95 -32.26
CA ILE A 101 -10.37 -14.29 -32.87
C ILE A 101 -9.95 -13.51 -34.12
N GLU A 102 -8.85 -12.76 -34.05
CA GLU A 102 -8.30 -12.04 -35.20
C GLU A 102 -7.96 -12.99 -36.36
N TYR A 103 -7.28 -14.11 -36.08
CA TYR A 103 -6.95 -15.11 -37.08
C TYR A 103 -8.19 -15.70 -37.76
N ARG A 104 -9.26 -15.93 -37.00
CA ARG A 104 -10.51 -16.51 -37.51
C ARG A 104 -11.38 -15.53 -38.30
N LEU A 105 -11.17 -14.22 -38.13
CA LEU A 105 -11.92 -13.18 -38.84
C LEU A 105 -11.23 -12.75 -40.16
N CYS A 106 -10.03 -13.25 -40.43
CA CYS A 106 -9.22 -12.98 -41.62
C CYS A 106 -9.40 -14.03 -42.72
#